data_AF-A0A972M8U3-F1
#
_entry.id   AF-A0A972M8U3-F1
#
_cell.length_a   1.000
_cell.length_b   1.000
_cell.length_c   1.000
_cell.angle_alpha   90.00
_cell.angle_beta   90.00
_cell.angle_gamma   90.00
#
_symmetry.space_group_name_H-M   'P 1'
#
loop_
_entity.id
_entity.type
_entity.pdbx_description
1 polymer ?
#
loop_
_entity_poly.entity_id
_entity_poly.type
_entity_poly.pdbx_seq_one_letter_code
_entity_poly.pdbx_strand_id
1 'polypeptide(L)' 'MRPNEATWDRVLRVILGIVLLALKFTGAVTGTVGLLALIFGLIFLITGLIGFCPLYSIFGFSTKKE' A
#
# COMPACT_ATOMS: atom_id res chain seq x y z
N MET A 1 12.87 7.20 -11.07
CA MET A 1 11.46 7.49 -11.41
C MET A 1 11.02 8.74 -10.68
N ARG A 2 10.29 9.67 -11.32
CA ARG A 2 9.74 10.85 -10.64
C ARG A 2 8.57 10.39 -9.75
N PRO A 3 8.51 10.77 -8.46
CA PRO A 3 7.39 10.43 -7.58
C PRO A 3 6.07 10.97 -8.14
N ASN A 4 5.09 10.09 -8.34
CA ASN A 4 3.76 10.44 -8.85
C ASN A 4 2.67 10.38 -7.77
N GLU A 5 3.02 9.87 -6.60
CA GLU A 5 2.16 9.88 -5.41
C GLU A 5 2.53 11.04 -4.49
N ALA A 6 1.53 11.73 -3.95
CA ALA A 6 1.73 12.62 -2.82
C ALA A 6 2.26 11.85 -1.62
N THR A 7 3.08 12.50 -0.78
CA THR A 7 3.58 11.92 0.46
C THR A 7 2.45 11.38 1.34
N TRP A 8 1.28 12.02 1.31
CA TRP A 8 0.11 11.57 2.08
C TRP A 8 -0.49 10.25 1.59
N ASP A 9 -0.55 10.02 0.27
CA ASP A 9 -1.05 8.76 -0.30
C ASP A 9 -0.10 7.60 0.02
N ARG A 10 1.22 7.84 -0.05
CA ARG A 10 2.25 6.88 0.36
C ARG A 10 2.12 6.51 1.83
N VAL A 11 2.01 7.51 2.71
CA VAL A 11 1.89 7.29 4.17
C VAL A 11 0.63 6.48 4.49
N LEU A 12 -0.50 6.81 3.87
CA LEU A 12 -1.75 6.07 4.08
C LEU A 12 -1.61 4.60 3.67
N ARG A 13 -1.00 4.32 2.51
CA ARG A 13 -0.77 2.94 2.04
C ARG A 13 0.19 2.16 2.92
N VAL A 14 1.28 2.79 3.36
CA VAL A 14 2.23 2.15 4.28
C VAL A 14 1.55 1.83 5.60
N ILE A 15 0.78 2.76 6.16
CA ILE A 15 0.01 2.54 7.40
C ILE A 15 -0.98 1.39 7.22
N LEU A 16 -1.78 1.40 6.16
CA LEU A 16 -2.73 0.32 5.85
C LEU A 16 -2.03 -1.03 5.69
N GLY A 17 -0.92 -1.08 4.97
CA GLY A 17 -0.11 -2.28 4.79
C GLY A 17 0.40 -2.84 6.12
N ILE A 18 0.94 -1.99 6.98
CA ILE A 18 1.41 -2.36 8.32
C ILE A 18 0.26 -2.90 9.17
N VAL A 19 -0.90 -2.22 9.19
CA VAL A 19 -2.06 -2.64 9.99
C VAL A 19 -2.57 -4.01 9.55
N LEU A 20 -2.69 -4.27 8.24
CA LEU A 20 -3.13 -5.56 7.71
C LEU A 20 -2.15 -6.70 8.05
N LEU A 21 -0.84 -6.43 7.94
CA LEU A 21 0.18 -7.40 8.34
C LEU A 21 0.15 -7.65 9.85
N ALA A 22 0.04 -6.59 10.66
CA ALA A 22 -0.08 -6.71 12.11
C ALA A 22 -1.31 -7.54 12.53
N LEU A 23 -2.48 -7.32 11.90
CA LEU A 23 -3.68 -8.11 12.14
C LEU A 23 -3.50 -9.60 11.82
N LYS A 24 -2.73 -9.93 10.77
CA LYS A 24 -2.39 -11.32 10.46
C LYS A 24 -1.42 -11.92 11.48
N PHE A 25 -0.34 -11.22 11.81
CA PHE A 25 0.70 -11.74 12.71
C PHE A 25 0.26 -11.79 14.18
N THR A 26 -0.66 -10.93 14.60
CA THR A 26 -1.30 -11.01 15.93
C THR A 26 -2.36 -12.12 16.01
N GLY A 27 -2.68 -12.79 14.90
CA GLY A 27 -3.69 -13.83 14.85
C GLY A 27 -5.13 -13.30 14.93
N ALA A 28 -5.33 -11.97 14.85
CA ALA A 28 -6.66 -11.36 14.85
C ALA A 28 -7.49 -11.77 13.61
N VAL A 29 -6.83 -12.05 12.49
CA VAL A 29 -7.45 -12.63 11.29
C VAL A 29 -6.75 -13.91 10.85
N THR A 30 -7.51 -15.01 10.79
CA THR A 30 -7.02 -16.35 10.46
C THR A 30 -7.71 -16.92 9.20
N GLY A 31 -7.26 -18.09 8.74
CA GLY A 31 -7.78 -18.73 7.53
C GLY A 31 -7.62 -17.89 6.26
N THR A 32 -8.61 -17.94 5.38
CA THR A 32 -8.63 -17.22 4.10
C THR A 32 -8.49 -15.71 4.28
N VAL A 33 -9.15 -15.12 5.28
CA VAL A 33 -9.09 -13.68 5.57
C VAL A 33 -7.67 -13.27 5.95
N GLY A 34 -7.00 -14.08 6.77
CA GLY A 34 -5.60 -13.82 7.10
C GLY A 34 -4.64 -13.96 5.91
N LEU A 35 -4.93 -14.82 4.94
CA LEU A 35 -4.13 -14.91 3.71
C LEU A 35 -4.32 -13.65 2.84
N LEU A 36 -5.57 -13.19 2.69
CA LEU A 36 -5.88 -11.95 1.98
C LEU A 36 -5.23 -10.73 2.67
N ALA A 37 -5.30 -10.63 3.99
CA ALA A 37 -4.66 -9.57 4.75
C ALA A 37 -3.14 -9.53 4.52
N LEU A 38 -2.49 -10.70 4.41
CA LEU A 38 -1.07 -10.80 4.09
C LEU A 38 -0.77 -10.30 2.67
N ILE A 39 -1.54 -10.77 1.67
CA ILE A 39 -1.33 -10.40 0.26
C ILE A 39 -1.56 -8.90 0.06
N PHE A 40 -2.71 -8.38 0.48
CA PHE A 40 -3.04 -6.95 0.35
C PHE A 40 -2.11 -6.08 1.19
N GLY A 41 -1.75 -6.53 2.39
CA GLY A 41 -0.80 -5.84 3.25
C GLY A 41 0.56 -5.66 2.57
N LEU A 42 1.10 -6.72 1.97
CA LEU A 42 2.37 -6.65 1.24
C LEU A 42 2.27 -5.72 0.01
N ILE A 43 1.19 -5.82 -0.76
CA ILE A 43 0.99 -4.99 -1.96
C ILE A 43 0.93 -3.51 -1.59
N PHE A 44 0.15 -3.13 -0.58
CA PHE A 44 0.06 -1.73 -0.13
C PHE A 44 1.38 -1.22 0.43
N LEU A 45 2.11 -2.06 1.18
CA LEU A 45 3.41 -1.70 1.73
C LEU A 45 4.44 -1.44 0.62
N ILE A 46 4.57 -2.39 -0.32
CA ILE A 46 5.54 -2.30 -1.43
C ILE A 46 5.21 -1.10 -2.32
N THR A 47 3.94 -0.92 -2.68
CA THR A 47 3.52 0.21 -3.53
C THR A 47 3.75 1.56 -2.84
N GLY A 48 3.44 1.69 -1.55
CA GLY A 48 3.69 2.91 -0.78
C GLY A 48 5.18 3.22 -0.55
N LEU A 49 6.03 2.19 -0.40
CA LEU A 49 7.48 2.34 -0.23
C LEU A 49 8.19 2.77 -1.51
N ILE A 50 7.87 2.13 -2.65
CA ILE A 50 8.39 2.53 -3.96
C ILE A 50 7.86 3.94 -4.28
N GLY A 51 6.63 4.20 -3.86
CA GLY A 51 6.00 5.51 -3.93
C GLY A 51 5.80 6.02 -5.36
N PHE A 52 5.86 5.08 -6.29
CA PHE A 52 5.58 5.24 -7.69
C PHE A 52 4.55 4.16 -8.01
N CYS A 53 3.28 4.56 -8.10
CA CYS A 53 2.25 3.66 -8.62
C CYS A 53 2.34 3.66 -10.14
N PRO A 54 2.71 2.53 -10.78
CA PRO A 54 2.73 2.43 -12.24
C PRO A 54 1.34 2.66 -12.82
N LEU A 55 0.27 2.33 -12.09
CA LEU A 55 -1.10 2.58 -12.53
C LEU A 55 -1.38 4.08 -12.70
N TYR A 56 -0.98 4.92 -11.75
CA TYR A 56 -1.14 6.37 -11.85
C TYR A 56 -0.30 6.94 -13.00
N SER A 57 0.89 6.37 -13.24
CA SER A 57 1.72 6.74 -14.38
C SER A 57 1.10 6.35 -15.72
N ILE A 58 0.40 5.22 -15.81
CA ILE A 58 -0.27 4.73 -17.03
C ILE A 58 -1.52 5.58 -17.32
N PHE A 59 -2.27 5.96 -16.30
CA PHE A 59 -3.46 6.81 -16.45
C PHE A 59 -3.15 8.32 -16.48
N GLY A 60 -1.87 8.72 -16.40
CA GLY A 60 -1.45 10.13 -16.48
C GLY A 60 -1.88 10.99 -15.28
N PHE A 61 -2.29 10.38 -14.16
CA PHE A 61 -2.69 11.08 -12.95
C PHE A 61 -1.54 11.17 -11.96
N SER A 62 -1.32 12.34 -11.36
CA SER A 62 -0.43 12.53 -10.22
C SER A 62 -1.26 12.97 -9.03
N THR A 63 -1.16 12.28 -7.89
CA THR A 63 -1.67 12.85 -6.62
C THR A 63 -0.70 13.84 -6.02
N LYS A 64 0.56 13.83 -6.47
CA LYS A 64 1.54 14.87 -6.16
C LYS A 64 1.18 16.11 -6.99
N LYS A 65 0.42 17.04 -6.41
CA LYS A 65 0.48 18.44 -6.84
C LYS A 65 1.88 18.96 -6.52
N GLU A 66 2.44 19.73 -7.43
CA GLU A 66 3.74 20.41 -7.27
C GLU A 66 3.87 21.06 -5.89
#